data_AF-A0A9E5NV91-F1
#
_entry.id   AF-A0A9E5NV91-F1
#
_cell.length_a   1.000
_cell.length_b   1.000
_cell.length_c   1.000
_cell.angle_alpha   90.00
_cell.angle_beta   90.00
_cell.angle_gamma   90.00
#
_symmetry.space_group_name_H-M   'P 1'
#
loop_
_entity.id
_entity.type
_entity.pdbx_description
1 polymer ?
#
loop_
_entity_poly.entity_id
_entity_poly.type
_entity_poly.pdbx_seq_one_letter_code
_entity_poly.pdbx_strand_id
1 'polypeptide(L)'
;MNEREYDIVIIGSGAGGGTVAQELAPLCRDGARIVVLEKGPRLRDDEFSGREVEMAQALYEDGGGLLTADGSMTLAMGCGYGGSTTVYTGTSIAAPERVIEAWNVPGLGYEEVMRRTRKFIEQNNVHYLEEERINENNQLFVEGCRRLGYDVEQFPINVRGCRGSSLCNLGCPNQAKQGTNRVQLPQAERDGVEVVTRCEVTRLAGRTLIAHVTPKPDGAKGEPSTWEPGAYRIRAKVVVACAGAVNTPALLMRSRLPTRLPRLGHGFTCHPALILVAEHEHTISNFVGHPKSYYLDEFVESEGFILETCMYFPFTTAKSLRGFGAPHSEFMRAFPRLQMILVLACDHVDPGNRVTIDSAGRPVVHYQFTPEVRKALARGTLTSARIFFAAGARRVHVPAATHTTAGQEEAERLEEIIDERHFRPGGVSVSAAHLQGGCGMGLTADDSVTDSYGRVHGVPWLFVADASLFPDAIEINPYLTIMALADRVAQRIRQDAGTLLG
;
A
#
# COMPACT_ATOMS: atom_id res chain seq x y z
N MET A 1 -3.49 24.39 -24.95
CA MET A 1 -3.01 23.16 -24.29
C MET A 1 -1.50 23.19 -24.44
N ASN A 2 -0.76 23.21 -23.34
CA ASN A 2 0.69 23.36 -23.35
C ASN A 2 1.36 22.10 -23.93
N GLU A 3 2.44 22.25 -24.69
CA GLU A 3 3.15 21.12 -25.29
C GLU A 3 4.52 20.91 -24.63
N ARG A 4 4.84 19.66 -24.33
CA ARG A 4 6.12 19.22 -23.76
C ARG A 4 6.59 17.96 -24.46
N GLU A 5 7.89 17.70 -24.43
CA GLU A 5 8.48 16.48 -24.97
C GLU A 5 9.58 15.97 -24.06
N TYR A 6 9.56 14.66 -23.81
CA TYR A 6 10.54 13.94 -23.01
C TYR A 6 10.91 12.63 -23.70
N ASP A 7 12.09 12.11 -23.39
CA ASP A 7 12.47 10.78 -23.84
C ASP A 7 11.71 9.72 -23.04
N ILE A 8 11.61 9.92 -21.72
CA ILE A 8 10.93 9.00 -20.81
C ILE A 8 9.98 9.78 -19.89
N VAL A 9 8.72 9.32 -19.80
CA VAL A 9 7.74 9.84 -18.83
C VAL A 9 7.35 8.73 -17.86
N ILE A 10 7.48 9.00 -16.56
CA ILE A 10 7.07 8.12 -15.47
C ILE A 10 5.80 8.71 -14.83
N ILE A 11 4.74 7.92 -14.71
CA ILE A 11 3.43 8.39 -14.21
C ILE A 11 3.24 7.86 -12.79
N GLY A 12 3.33 8.74 -11.80
CA GLY A 12 3.27 8.41 -10.37
C GLY A 12 4.65 8.28 -9.74
N SER A 13 4.78 8.75 -8.50
CA SER A 13 6.05 8.84 -7.77
C SER A 13 6.16 7.87 -6.58
N GLY A 14 5.24 6.89 -6.50
CA GLY A 14 5.19 5.87 -5.43
C GLY A 14 6.40 4.93 -5.39
N ALA A 15 6.27 3.81 -4.66
CA ALA A 15 7.35 2.81 -4.51
C ALA A 15 7.95 2.40 -5.87
N GLY A 16 7.10 2.12 -6.84
CA GLY A 16 7.52 1.80 -8.20
C GLY A 16 8.12 2.98 -8.95
N GLY A 17 7.37 4.08 -9.06
CA GLY A 17 7.77 5.26 -9.83
C GLY A 17 9.06 5.94 -9.35
N GLY A 18 9.23 6.08 -8.03
CA GLY A 18 10.47 6.60 -7.46
C GLY A 18 11.67 5.69 -7.76
N THR A 19 11.49 4.37 -7.67
CA THR A 19 12.53 3.40 -8.00
C THR A 19 12.91 3.47 -9.48
N VAL A 20 11.93 3.47 -10.40
CA VAL A 20 12.18 3.64 -11.84
C VAL A 20 12.91 4.94 -12.12
N ALA A 21 12.49 6.05 -11.49
CA ALA A 21 13.12 7.35 -11.68
C ALA A 21 14.60 7.32 -11.30
N GLN A 22 14.93 6.77 -10.13
CA GLN A 22 16.33 6.62 -9.69
C GLN A 22 17.13 5.72 -10.64
N GLU A 23 16.57 4.58 -11.05
CA GLU A 23 17.28 3.63 -11.89
C GLU A 23 17.50 4.12 -13.32
N LEU A 24 16.61 4.95 -13.85
CA LEU A 24 16.78 5.53 -15.18
C LEU A 24 17.56 6.85 -15.16
N ALA A 25 17.77 7.47 -14.00
CA ALA A 25 18.49 8.73 -13.86
C ALA A 25 19.90 8.76 -14.50
N PRO A 26 20.69 7.66 -14.52
CA PRO A 26 21.97 7.66 -15.23
C PRO A 26 21.86 8.04 -16.72
N LEU A 27 20.73 7.75 -17.38
CA LEU A 27 20.50 8.11 -18.79
C LEU A 27 20.40 9.63 -19.00
N CYS A 28 20.10 10.42 -17.96
CA CYS A 28 20.13 11.88 -18.05
C CYS A 28 21.54 12.41 -18.31
N ARG A 29 22.58 11.70 -17.86
CA ARG A 29 23.99 12.04 -18.16
C ARG A 29 24.32 11.81 -19.64
N ASP A 30 23.60 10.89 -20.29
CA ASP A 30 23.69 10.62 -21.73
C ASP A 30 22.73 11.50 -22.55
N GLY A 31 22.08 12.49 -21.91
CA GLY A 31 21.23 13.49 -22.56
C GLY A 31 19.73 13.15 -22.60
N ALA A 32 19.29 12.03 -22.01
CA ALA A 32 17.87 11.69 -21.98
C ALA A 32 17.08 12.62 -21.06
N ARG A 33 15.98 13.18 -21.57
CA ARG A 33 15.05 13.99 -20.77
C ARG A 33 14.02 13.08 -20.10
N ILE A 34 14.04 13.02 -18.78
CA ILE A 34 13.14 12.18 -17.98
C ILE A 34 12.29 13.05 -17.06
N VAL A 35 10.98 12.78 -17.02
CA VAL A 35 10.06 13.45 -16.09
C VAL A 35 9.18 12.45 -15.33
N VAL A 36 8.99 12.69 -14.04
CA VAL A 36 7.98 12.05 -13.19
C VAL A 36 6.79 12.99 -13.04
N LEU A 37 5.58 12.50 -13.35
CA LEU A 37 4.33 13.24 -13.18
C LEU A 37 3.56 12.67 -12.00
N GLU A 38 3.40 13.45 -10.93
CA GLU A 38 2.72 13.06 -9.69
C GLU A 38 1.41 13.83 -9.54
N LYS A 39 0.32 13.09 -9.31
CA LYS A 39 -1.03 13.66 -9.13
C LYS A 39 -1.12 14.49 -7.85
N GLY A 40 -0.55 14.00 -6.75
CA GLY A 40 -0.64 14.66 -5.45
C GLY A 40 0.41 15.78 -5.25
N PRO A 41 0.39 16.44 -4.09
CA PRO A 41 1.31 17.53 -3.76
C PRO A 41 2.68 17.03 -3.24
N ARG A 42 3.70 17.90 -3.31
CA ARG A 42 4.93 17.78 -2.52
C ARG A 42 4.76 18.57 -1.23
N LEU A 43 4.76 17.90 -0.08
CA LEU A 43 4.72 18.58 1.22
C LEU A 43 6.12 19.01 1.64
N ARG A 44 6.21 20.19 2.26
CA ARG A 44 7.41 20.61 2.98
C ARG A 44 7.51 19.88 4.32
N ASP A 45 8.73 19.80 4.85
CA ASP A 45 9.02 19.08 6.09
C ASP A 45 8.20 19.60 7.29
N ASP A 46 7.91 20.92 7.33
CA ASP A 46 7.12 21.58 8.37
C ASP A 46 5.60 21.34 8.25
N GLU A 47 5.13 20.85 7.09
CA GLU A 47 3.69 20.68 6.84
C GLU A 47 3.11 19.39 7.40
N PHE A 48 3.95 18.43 7.83
CA PHE A 48 3.51 17.18 8.44
C PHE A 48 3.01 17.41 9.87
N SER A 49 1.77 17.89 10.00
CA SER A 49 1.20 18.36 11.28
C SER A 49 0.82 17.24 12.25
N GLY A 50 0.70 16.00 11.77
CA GLY A 50 0.18 14.88 12.55
C GLY A 50 -1.31 14.98 12.87
N ARG A 51 -2.02 16.01 12.38
CA ARG A 51 -3.46 16.17 12.59
C ARG A 51 -4.20 15.28 11.60
N GLU A 52 -4.88 14.26 12.12
CA GLU A 52 -5.43 13.15 11.33
C GLU A 52 -6.24 13.59 10.10
N VAL A 53 -7.28 14.41 10.29
CA VAL A 53 -8.14 14.87 9.17
C VAL A 53 -7.37 15.68 8.13
N GLU A 54 -6.48 16.56 8.59
CA GLU A 54 -5.69 17.45 7.73
C GLU A 54 -4.68 16.66 6.89
N MET A 55 -3.99 15.70 7.52
CA MET A 55 -3.02 14.85 6.84
C MET A 55 -3.68 13.82 5.93
N ALA A 56 -4.85 13.28 6.33
CA ALA A 56 -5.63 12.39 5.48
C ALA A 56 -6.04 13.09 4.17
N GLN A 57 -6.58 14.31 4.26
CA GLN A 57 -6.95 15.12 3.09
C GLN A 57 -5.74 15.47 2.20
N ALA A 58 -4.57 15.68 2.80
CA ALA A 58 -3.37 16.09 2.07
C ALA A 58 -2.61 14.94 1.40
N LEU A 59 -2.67 13.72 1.96
CA LEU A 59 -1.79 12.62 1.57
C LEU A 59 -2.51 11.37 1.08
N TYR A 60 -3.83 11.25 1.19
CA TYR A 60 -4.58 10.09 0.71
C TYR A 60 -5.52 10.45 -0.43
N GLU A 61 -5.66 9.54 -1.40
CA GLU A 61 -6.72 9.62 -2.40
C GLU A 61 -8.08 9.63 -1.69
N ASP A 62 -8.94 10.58 -2.07
CA ASP A 62 -10.26 10.80 -1.46
C ASP A 62 -10.23 10.92 0.07
N GLY A 63 -9.13 11.45 0.63
CA GLY A 63 -8.94 11.57 2.08
C GLY A 63 -8.89 10.23 2.82
N GLY A 64 -8.63 9.12 2.12
CA GLY A 64 -8.68 7.76 2.69
C GLY A 64 -10.09 7.17 2.72
N GLY A 65 -11.02 7.76 1.97
CA GLY A 65 -12.43 7.38 1.89
C GLY A 65 -12.82 6.54 0.67
N LEU A 66 -11.87 6.14 -0.19
CA LEU A 66 -12.21 5.37 -1.38
C LEU A 66 -12.80 4.00 -1.00
N LEU A 67 -13.96 3.65 -1.56
CA LEU A 67 -14.66 2.40 -1.30
C LEU A 67 -14.65 1.48 -2.54
N THR A 68 -14.83 0.18 -2.29
CA THR A 68 -15.23 -0.78 -3.32
C THR A 68 -16.62 -0.44 -3.89
N ALA A 69 -16.94 -0.99 -5.06
CA ALA A 69 -18.17 -0.70 -5.80
C ALA A 69 -19.45 -0.95 -4.99
N ASP A 70 -19.42 -1.91 -4.08
CA ASP A 70 -20.51 -2.29 -3.18
C ASP A 70 -20.45 -1.58 -1.81
N GLY A 71 -19.43 -0.74 -1.57
CA GLY A 71 -19.24 -0.01 -0.32
C GLY A 71 -18.75 -0.84 0.87
N SER A 72 -18.39 -2.11 0.67
CA SER A 72 -18.10 -3.04 1.76
C SER A 72 -16.67 -2.95 2.33
N MET A 73 -15.72 -2.36 1.58
CA MET A 73 -14.33 -2.21 1.99
C MET A 73 -13.76 -0.83 1.64
N THR A 74 -12.99 -0.25 2.56
CA THR A 74 -12.20 0.97 2.29
C THR A 74 -10.83 0.64 1.71
N LEU A 75 -10.41 1.36 0.69
CA LEU A 75 -9.10 1.25 0.03
C LEU A 75 -8.24 2.46 0.40
N ALA A 76 -7.07 2.21 1.00
CA ALA A 76 -6.15 3.26 1.41
C ALA A 76 -4.99 3.39 0.40
N MET A 77 -4.88 4.55 -0.24
CA MET A 77 -3.83 4.86 -1.21
C MET A 77 -3.25 6.24 -0.95
N GLY A 78 -1.91 6.35 -0.92
CA GLY A 78 -1.25 7.64 -0.79
C GLY A 78 -1.26 8.40 -2.12
N CYS A 79 -1.53 9.71 -2.06
CA CYS A 79 -1.57 10.64 -3.19
C CYS A 79 -0.69 11.84 -2.85
N GLY A 80 0.53 11.89 -3.42
CA GLY A 80 1.55 12.87 -3.07
C GLY A 80 2.93 12.46 -3.56
N TYR A 81 3.90 13.36 -3.51
CA TYR A 81 5.30 13.05 -3.82
C TYR A 81 5.80 11.92 -2.90
N GLY A 82 6.07 10.75 -3.49
CA GLY A 82 6.38 9.49 -2.80
C GLY A 82 5.25 8.46 -2.72
N GLY A 83 4.02 8.83 -3.12
CA GLY A 83 2.81 8.00 -3.06
C GLY A 83 2.56 7.37 -1.69
N SER A 84 2.11 6.12 -1.66
CA SER A 84 1.85 5.37 -0.42
C SER A 84 3.08 5.21 0.50
N THR A 85 4.31 5.38 -0.01
CA THR A 85 5.52 5.33 0.84
C THR A 85 5.61 6.54 1.79
N THR A 86 4.85 7.60 1.54
CA THR A 86 4.76 8.72 2.50
C THR A 86 3.91 8.34 3.72
N VAL A 87 2.99 7.38 3.60
CA VAL A 87 1.96 7.05 4.62
C VAL A 87 1.93 5.57 5.08
N TYR A 88 2.83 4.71 4.59
CA TYR A 88 3.06 3.39 5.18
C TYR A 88 3.77 3.46 6.55
N THR A 89 3.95 2.34 7.25
CA THR A 89 4.68 2.31 8.53
C THR A 89 6.19 2.14 8.37
N GLY A 90 6.68 1.82 7.18
CA GLY A 90 8.10 1.56 6.93
C GLY A 90 8.51 0.10 7.10
N THR A 91 7.56 -0.79 7.40
CA THR A 91 7.77 -2.24 7.37
C THR A 91 8.30 -2.69 6.02
N SER A 92 9.38 -3.47 6.04
CA SER A 92 10.18 -3.80 4.86
C SER A 92 10.68 -5.25 4.90
N ILE A 93 9.81 -6.19 4.52
CA ILE A 93 10.13 -7.64 4.49
C ILE A 93 10.31 -8.12 3.04
N ALA A 94 11.18 -9.13 2.87
CA ALA A 94 11.38 -9.81 1.60
C ALA A 94 10.30 -10.88 1.34
N ALA A 95 9.82 -10.98 0.11
CA ALA A 95 8.82 -11.98 -0.28
C ALA A 95 9.26 -13.41 0.09
N PRO A 96 8.36 -14.30 0.51
CA PRO A 96 8.67 -15.72 0.63
C PRO A 96 8.97 -16.34 -0.76
N GLU A 97 9.92 -17.27 -0.81
CA GLU A 97 10.29 -17.98 -2.04
C GLU A 97 9.08 -18.65 -2.70
N ARG A 98 8.30 -19.39 -1.91
CA ARG A 98 7.12 -20.10 -2.40
C ARG A 98 6.11 -19.20 -3.11
N VAL A 99 5.97 -17.94 -2.69
CA VAL A 99 5.06 -16.97 -3.32
C VAL A 99 5.59 -16.53 -4.68
N ILE A 100 6.88 -16.16 -4.75
CA ILE A 100 7.50 -15.71 -6.01
C ILE A 100 7.52 -16.83 -7.05
N GLU A 101 7.84 -18.06 -6.63
CA GLU A 101 7.83 -19.21 -7.52
C GLU A 101 6.40 -19.60 -7.96
N ALA A 102 5.41 -19.51 -7.06
CA ALA A 102 4.01 -19.78 -7.38
C ALA A 102 3.42 -18.82 -8.43
N TRP A 103 3.94 -17.59 -8.53
CA TRP A 103 3.55 -16.67 -9.61
C TRP A 103 3.85 -17.20 -11.01
N ASN A 104 4.82 -18.12 -11.14
CA ASN A 104 5.15 -18.81 -12.38
C ASN A 104 5.36 -17.85 -13.59
N VAL A 105 6.00 -16.71 -13.33
CA VAL A 105 6.25 -15.67 -14.34
C VAL A 105 7.54 -16.02 -15.11
N PRO A 106 7.49 -16.18 -16.46
CA PRO A 106 8.65 -16.62 -17.22
C PRO A 106 9.90 -15.74 -17.03
N GLY A 107 10.99 -16.36 -16.56
CA GLY A 107 12.26 -15.69 -16.34
C GLY A 107 12.29 -14.77 -15.11
N LEU A 108 11.32 -14.88 -14.20
CA LEU A 108 11.32 -14.28 -12.87
C LEU A 108 11.42 -15.40 -11.84
N GLY A 109 12.56 -15.53 -11.17
CA GLY A 109 12.76 -16.47 -10.06
C GLY A 109 13.08 -15.75 -8.77
N TYR A 110 12.94 -16.46 -7.65
CA TYR A 110 13.12 -15.93 -6.30
C TYR A 110 14.48 -15.25 -6.11
N GLU A 111 15.58 -15.90 -6.51
CA GLU A 111 16.94 -15.37 -6.34
C GLU A 111 17.15 -14.02 -7.04
N GLU A 112 16.53 -13.82 -8.19
CA GLU A 112 16.60 -12.55 -8.88
C GLU A 112 15.87 -11.44 -8.09
N VAL A 113 14.65 -11.74 -7.62
CA VAL A 113 13.88 -10.80 -6.79
C VAL A 113 14.68 -10.47 -5.54
N MET A 114 15.23 -11.47 -4.85
CA MET A 114 16.03 -11.30 -3.64
C MET A 114 17.30 -10.49 -3.84
N ARG A 115 18.03 -10.67 -4.94
CA ARG A 115 19.20 -9.86 -5.26
C ARG A 115 18.85 -8.36 -5.32
N ARG A 116 17.71 -8.02 -5.93
CA ARG A 116 17.23 -6.64 -6.04
C ARG A 116 16.69 -6.13 -4.71
N THR A 117 15.96 -6.98 -3.98
CA THR A 117 15.48 -6.67 -2.63
C THR A 117 16.64 -6.30 -1.69
N ARG A 118 17.76 -7.05 -1.71
CA ARG A 118 18.95 -6.76 -0.90
C ARG A 118 19.53 -5.36 -1.14
N LYS A 119 19.58 -4.91 -2.40
CA LYS A 119 19.99 -3.54 -2.76
C LYS A 119 19.13 -2.49 -2.05
N PHE A 120 17.81 -2.68 -1.99
CA PHE A 120 16.90 -1.72 -1.36
C PHE A 120 16.84 -1.85 0.16
N ILE A 121 17.10 -3.03 0.73
CA ILE A 121 17.32 -3.22 2.18
C ILE A 121 18.47 -2.32 2.65
N GLU A 122 19.61 -2.39 1.96
CA GLU A 122 20.79 -1.56 2.26
C GLU A 122 20.50 -0.08 2.03
N GLN A 123 20.01 0.28 0.84
CA GLN A 123 19.81 1.67 0.45
C GLN A 123 18.80 2.41 1.34
N ASN A 124 17.73 1.72 1.78
CA ASN A 124 16.66 2.34 2.56
C ASN A 124 16.88 2.27 4.08
N ASN A 125 18.06 1.82 4.54
CA ASN A 125 18.34 1.66 5.97
C ASN A 125 17.32 0.75 6.66
N VAL A 126 17.06 -0.43 6.09
CA VAL A 126 16.19 -1.43 6.70
C VAL A 126 16.91 -2.10 7.87
N HIS A 127 16.32 -2.05 9.06
CA HIS A 127 16.89 -2.59 10.30
C HIS A 127 15.80 -2.93 11.31
N TYR A 128 16.16 -3.75 12.30
CA TYR A 128 15.35 -4.04 13.47
C TYR A 128 15.41 -2.87 14.46
N LEU A 129 14.30 -2.64 15.18
CA LEU A 129 14.25 -1.64 16.24
C LEU A 129 14.88 -2.18 17.53
N GLU A 130 15.66 -1.31 18.18
CA GLU A 130 16.16 -1.53 19.53
C GLU A 130 15.00 -1.71 20.53
N GLU A 131 15.20 -2.58 21.52
CA GLU A 131 14.17 -2.99 22.48
C GLU A 131 13.58 -1.81 23.26
N GLU A 132 14.42 -0.83 23.61
CA GLU A 132 14.04 0.39 24.34
C GLU A 132 13.08 1.30 23.55
N ARG A 133 12.96 1.05 22.24
CA ARG A 133 12.10 1.83 21.33
C ARG A 133 10.75 1.16 21.06
N ILE A 134 10.56 -0.06 21.58
CA ILE A 134 9.33 -0.82 21.48
C ILE A 134 8.35 -0.33 22.56
N ASN A 135 7.18 0.13 22.13
CA ASN A 135 6.15 0.61 23.05
C ASN A 135 5.34 -0.55 23.68
N GLU A 136 4.53 -0.23 24.69
CA GLU A 136 3.76 -1.24 25.42
C GLU A 136 2.74 -1.98 24.54
N ASN A 137 2.16 -1.35 23.51
CA ASN A 137 1.24 -2.05 22.60
C ASN A 137 1.93 -3.25 21.92
N ASN A 138 3.16 -3.03 21.46
CA ASN A 138 3.97 -4.06 20.83
C ASN A 138 4.45 -5.10 21.86
N GLN A 139 4.86 -4.67 23.06
CA GLN A 139 5.28 -5.58 24.13
C GLN A 139 4.14 -6.50 24.60
N LEU A 140 2.94 -5.95 24.78
CA LEU A 140 1.75 -6.72 25.16
C LEU A 140 1.36 -7.74 24.08
N PHE A 141 1.56 -7.43 22.80
CA PHE A 141 1.36 -8.41 21.73
C PHE A 141 2.34 -9.58 21.86
N VAL A 142 3.63 -9.27 22.02
CA VAL A 142 4.69 -10.29 22.22
C VAL A 142 4.41 -11.14 23.46
N GLU A 143 4.05 -10.53 24.58
CA GLU A 143 3.71 -11.22 25.83
C GLU A 143 2.49 -12.13 25.65
N GLY A 144 1.43 -11.63 25.03
CA GLY A 144 0.22 -12.42 24.74
C GLY A 144 0.51 -13.61 23.84
N CYS A 145 1.32 -13.43 22.79
CA CYS A 145 1.77 -14.51 21.91
C CYS A 145 2.57 -15.56 22.67
N ARG A 146 3.58 -15.15 23.45
CA ARG A 146 4.44 -16.06 24.21
C ARG A 146 3.68 -16.88 25.25
N ARG A 147 2.70 -16.29 25.94
CA ARG A 147 1.83 -17.01 26.88
C ARG A 147 0.98 -18.09 26.23
N LEU A 148 0.65 -17.91 24.94
CA LEU A 148 -0.08 -18.89 24.15
C LEU A 148 0.85 -19.88 23.42
N GLY A 149 2.16 -19.72 23.56
CA GLY A 149 3.17 -20.58 22.93
C GLY A 149 3.45 -20.26 21.46
N TYR A 150 3.04 -19.10 20.96
CA TYR A 150 3.34 -18.67 19.58
C TYR A 150 4.74 -18.08 19.46
N ASP A 151 5.38 -18.30 18.31
CA ASP A 151 6.64 -17.67 17.95
C ASP A 151 6.39 -16.34 17.23
N VAL A 152 6.99 -15.26 17.72
CA VAL A 152 6.67 -13.90 17.29
C VAL A 152 7.91 -13.18 16.76
N GLU A 153 7.78 -12.58 15.59
CA GLU A 153 8.90 -11.96 14.88
C GLU A 153 8.81 -10.44 14.89
N GLN A 154 9.98 -9.79 14.97
CA GLN A 154 10.06 -8.34 14.82
C GLN A 154 10.07 -7.98 13.34
N PHE A 155 9.33 -6.93 12.98
CA PHE A 155 9.43 -6.32 11.67
C PHE A 155 10.76 -5.61 11.47
N PRO A 156 11.48 -5.87 10.36
CA PRO A 156 12.48 -4.93 9.87
C PRO A 156 11.79 -3.67 9.29
N ILE A 157 12.30 -2.48 9.63
CA ILE A 157 11.71 -1.20 9.24
C ILE A 157 12.74 -0.25 8.61
N ASN A 158 12.27 0.65 7.75
CA ASN A 158 13.12 1.60 7.03
C ASN A 158 12.97 3.04 7.54
N VAL A 159 13.54 3.30 8.71
CA VAL A 159 13.54 4.63 9.32
C VAL A 159 14.95 5.13 9.61
N ARG A 160 15.18 6.44 9.67
CA ARG A 160 16.46 7.02 10.09
C ARG A 160 16.21 8.19 11.03
N GLY A 161 16.75 8.15 12.24
CA GLY A 161 16.54 9.20 13.24
C GLY A 161 15.08 9.31 13.73
N CYS A 162 14.32 8.21 13.72
CA CYS A 162 12.94 8.19 14.19
C CYS A 162 12.86 8.56 15.68
N ARG A 163 11.92 9.44 16.04
CA ARG A 163 11.68 9.90 17.42
C ARG A 163 10.42 9.30 18.06
N GLY A 164 9.88 8.23 17.47
CA GLY A 164 8.74 7.49 18.04
C GLY A 164 7.45 8.32 18.12
N SER A 165 7.08 9.04 17.06
CA SER A 165 5.85 9.83 17.07
C SER A 165 4.57 9.00 16.90
N SER A 166 4.66 7.72 16.55
CA SER A 166 3.54 6.84 16.16
C SER A 166 2.67 7.32 14.98
N LEU A 167 2.95 8.50 14.41
CA LEU A 167 2.20 9.16 13.33
C LEU A 167 2.49 8.63 11.93
N CYS A 168 2.97 7.39 11.79
CA CYS A 168 3.47 6.90 10.51
C CYS A 168 2.40 6.95 9.41
N ASN A 169 1.15 6.60 9.71
CA ASN A 169 0.06 6.63 8.74
C ASN A 169 -0.42 8.04 8.35
N LEU A 170 0.12 9.10 8.93
CA LEU A 170 -0.23 10.49 8.59
C LEU A 170 0.92 11.25 7.94
N GLY A 171 1.97 10.53 7.52
CA GLY A 171 3.24 11.13 7.12
C GLY A 171 4.08 11.51 8.34
N CYS A 172 5.38 11.22 8.27
CA CYS A 172 6.27 11.31 9.44
C CYS A 172 6.67 12.77 9.74
N PRO A 173 6.25 13.38 10.85
CA PRO A 173 6.66 14.74 11.20
C PRO A 173 8.16 14.86 11.48
N ASN A 174 8.77 13.74 11.91
CA ASN A 174 10.21 13.65 12.19
C ASN A 174 11.05 13.42 10.94
N GLN A 175 10.42 13.26 9.77
CA GLN A 175 11.12 13.01 8.50
C GLN A 175 12.01 11.77 8.50
N ALA A 176 11.71 10.83 9.38
CA ALA A 176 12.54 9.66 9.60
C ALA A 176 12.27 8.54 8.59
N LYS A 177 11.05 8.45 8.08
CA LYS A 177 10.62 7.35 7.21
C LYS A 177 11.32 7.39 5.85
N GLN A 178 12.01 6.33 5.48
CA GLN A 178 12.85 6.25 4.27
C GLN A 178 12.03 5.81 3.04
N GLY A 179 10.90 6.47 2.78
CA GLY A 179 10.10 6.28 1.56
C GLY A 179 10.78 6.85 0.32
N THR A 180 10.16 6.68 -0.86
CA THR A 180 10.74 7.15 -2.14
C THR A 180 10.89 8.68 -2.17
N ASN A 181 10.08 9.41 -1.40
CA ASN A 181 10.21 10.84 -1.20
C ASN A 181 11.49 11.28 -0.45
N ARG A 182 12.17 10.34 0.22
CA ARG A 182 13.38 10.62 1.00
C ARG A 182 14.64 10.01 0.41
N VAL A 183 14.51 8.88 -0.29
CA VAL A 183 15.66 8.13 -0.80
C VAL A 183 15.75 8.22 -2.31
N GLN A 184 14.81 7.62 -3.04
CA GLN A 184 14.91 7.45 -4.49
C GLN A 184 14.72 8.77 -5.26
N LEU A 185 13.61 9.47 -5.04
CA LEU A 185 13.28 10.67 -5.81
C LEU A 185 14.29 11.81 -5.60
N PRO A 186 14.75 12.14 -4.37
CA PRO A 186 15.78 13.17 -4.20
C PRO A 186 17.12 12.83 -4.85
N GLN A 187 17.44 11.54 -5.01
CA GLN A 187 18.62 11.12 -5.79
C GLN A 187 18.37 11.29 -7.30
N ALA A 188 17.21 10.86 -7.79
CA ALA A 188 16.84 11.00 -9.20
C ALA A 188 16.83 12.49 -9.64
N GLU A 189 16.29 13.38 -8.81
CA GLU A 189 16.29 14.83 -9.07
C GLU A 189 17.71 15.40 -9.16
N ARG A 190 18.61 14.97 -8.25
CA ARG A 190 20.03 15.38 -8.29
C ARG A 190 20.77 14.88 -9.54
N ASP A 191 20.34 13.76 -10.10
CA ASP A 191 20.89 13.19 -11.33
C ASP A 191 20.21 13.71 -12.61
N GLY A 192 19.24 14.63 -12.49
CA GLY A 192 18.65 15.36 -13.62
C GLY A 192 17.23 14.96 -14.01
N VAL A 193 16.58 14.06 -13.27
CA VAL A 193 15.17 13.71 -13.50
C VAL A 193 14.27 14.85 -13.01
N GLU A 194 13.38 15.36 -13.86
CA GLU A 194 12.39 16.36 -13.47
C GLU A 194 11.23 15.69 -12.71
N VAL A 195 10.71 16.33 -11.67
CA VAL A 195 9.48 15.89 -10.99
C VAL A 195 8.45 17.01 -10.97
N VAL A 196 7.24 16.72 -11.43
CA VAL A 196 6.13 17.67 -11.52
C VAL A 196 4.97 17.15 -10.70
N THR A 197 4.66 17.83 -9.60
CA THR A 197 3.52 17.49 -8.73
C THR A 197 2.25 18.22 -9.14
N ARG A 198 1.11 17.79 -8.57
CA ARG A 198 -0.23 18.27 -8.91
C ARG A 198 -0.61 18.05 -10.39
N CYS A 199 0.06 17.12 -11.05
CA CYS A 199 -0.06 16.82 -12.47
C CYS A 199 -0.71 15.43 -12.65
N GLU A 200 -1.99 15.41 -12.98
CA GLU A 200 -2.72 14.17 -13.22
C GLU A 200 -2.66 13.80 -14.70
N VAL A 201 -2.12 12.61 -15.01
CA VAL A 201 -2.23 12.03 -16.36
C VAL A 201 -3.58 11.33 -16.49
N THR A 202 -4.41 11.85 -17.40
CA THR A 202 -5.78 11.36 -17.58
C THR A 202 -5.85 10.22 -18.59
N ARG A 203 -5.07 10.25 -19.68
CA ARG A 203 -5.04 9.19 -20.71
C ARG A 203 -3.81 9.29 -21.59
N LEU A 204 -3.53 8.21 -22.30
CA LEU A 204 -2.57 8.14 -23.39
C LEU A 204 -3.31 8.20 -24.74
N ALA A 205 -2.69 8.80 -25.74
CA ALA A 205 -3.14 8.88 -27.12
C ALA A 205 -1.95 8.53 -28.02
N GLY A 206 -1.71 7.23 -28.20
CA GLY A 206 -0.40 6.74 -28.63
C GLY A 206 0.70 7.22 -27.67
N ARG A 207 1.84 7.66 -28.21
CA ARG A 207 2.98 8.20 -27.45
C ARG A 207 2.78 9.61 -26.87
N THR A 208 1.54 10.12 -26.84
CA THR A 208 1.21 11.41 -26.23
C THR A 208 0.37 11.21 -24.99
N LEU A 209 0.83 11.72 -23.84
CA LEU A 209 0.08 11.78 -22.61
C LEU A 209 -0.78 13.05 -22.58
N ILE A 210 -2.00 12.93 -22.09
CA ILE A 210 -2.88 14.06 -21.77
C ILE A 210 -2.88 14.25 -20.27
N ALA A 211 -2.31 15.36 -19.81
CA ALA A 211 -2.16 15.66 -18.38
C ALA A 211 -2.85 16.98 -18.01
N HIS A 212 -3.23 17.10 -16.74
CA HIS A 212 -3.78 18.32 -16.18
C HIS A 212 -3.03 18.70 -14.91
N VAL A 213 -2.47 19.91 -14.90
CA VAL A 213 -1.84 20.50 -13.71
C VAL A 213 -2.90 21.32 -12.98
N THR A 214 -3.17 20.93 -11.74
CA THR A 214 -4.11 21.64 -10.86
C THR A 214 -3.41 22.75 -10.08
N PRO A 215 -4.04 23.94 -9.94
CA PRO A 215 -3.49 24.97 -9.07
C PRO A 215 -3.52 24.49 -7.62
N LYS A 216 -2.59 24.98 -6.80
CA LYS A 216 -2.64 24.77 -5.34
C LYS A 216 -3.89 25.48 -4.80
N PRO A 217 -4.84 24.76 -4.17
CA PRO A 217 -5.98 25.42 -3.52
C PRO A 217 -5.54 26.26 -2.32
N ASP A 218 -6.26 27.35 -2.04
CA ASP A 218 -5.98 28.19 -0.88
C ASP A 218 -6.07 27.39 0.43
N GLY A 219 -5.08 27.55 1.29
CA GLY A 219 -4.98 26.83 2.56
C GLY A 219 -4.61 25.34 2.46
N ALA A 220 -4.50 24.76 1.25
CA ALA A 220 -4.07 23.38 1.09
C ALA A 220 -2.57 23.21 1.41
N LYS A 221 -2.21 22.02 1.90
CA LYS A 221 -0.81 21.63 2.10
C LYS A 221 -0.07 21.43 0.79
N GLY A 222 1.25 21.54 0.88
CA GLY A 222 2.19 21.25 -0.19
C GLY A 222 2.45 22.43 -1.10
N GLU A 223 3.51 22.31 -1.86
CA GLU A 223 4.01 23.33 -2.77
C GLU A 223 3.09 23.45 -4.02
N PRO A 224 3.07 24.61 -4.68
CA PRO A 224 2.50 24.72 -6.02
C PRO A 224 3.28 23.83 -7.01
N SER A 225 2.67 23.51 -8.14
CA SER A 225 3.38 22.83 -9.22
C SER A 225 4.47 23.73 -9.81
N THR A 226 5.56 23.14 -10.29
CA THR A 226 6.58 23.84 -11.09
C THR A 226 6.10 24.18 -12.49
N TRP A 227 5.02 23.53 -12.94
CA TRP A 227 4.34 23.84 -14.20
C TRP A 227 3.12 24.72 -13.95
N GLU A 228 2.83 25.61 -14.90
CA GLU A 228 1.63 26.44 -14.83
C GLU A 228 0.35 25.59 -14.86
N PRO A 229 -0.68 25.94 -14.06
CA PRO A 229 -1.96 25.26 -14.09
C PRO A 229 -2.57 25.21 -15.49
N GLY A 230 -3.16 24.07 -15.87
CA GLY A 230 -3.78 23.89 -17.17
C GLY A 230 -3.59 22.52 -17.79
N ALA A 231 -4.03 22.36 -19.04
CA ALA A 231 -3.95 21.10 -19.77
C ALA A 231 -2.66 21.01 -20.60
N TYR A 232 -2.04 19.83 -20.60
CA TYR A 232 -0.78 19.52 -21.26
C TYR A 232 -0.91 18.34 -22.23
N ARG A 233 -0.20 18.43 -23.36
CA ARG A 233 0.14 17.31 -24.25
C ARG A 233 1.62 17.04 -24.11
N ILE A 234 1.97 15.84 -23.66
CA ILE A 234 3.35 15.48 -23.39
C ILE A 234 3.71 14.33 -24.33
N ARG A 235 4.62 14.56 -25.27
CA ARG A 235 5.14 13.50 -26.14
C ARG A 235 6.26 12.76 -25.42
N ALA A 236 6.23 11.43 -25.47
CA ALA A 236 7.23 10.58 -24.83
C ALA A 236 7.68 9.47 -25.79
N LYS A 237 8.98 9.14 -25.80
CA LYS A 237 9.46 7.95 -26.53
C LYS A 237 9.13 6.67 -25.76
N VAL A 238 9.26 6.72 -24.43
CA VAL A 238 8.90 5.66 -23.48
C VAL A 238 7.97 6.21 -22.40
N VAL A 239 6.97 5.43 -22.01
CA VAL A 239 6.08 5.72 -20.89
C VAL A 239 6.14 4.57 -19.89
N VAL A 240 6.29 4.91 -18.61
CA VAL A 240 6.22 3.93 -17.50
C VAL A 240 5.06 4.32 -16.59
N ALA A 241 4.02 3.47 -16.54
CA ALA A 241 2.88 3.65 -15.67
C ALA A 241 3.17 3.08 -14.27
N CYS A 242 3.14 3.95 -13.27
CA CYS A 242 3.44 3.68 -11.86
C CYS A 242 2.37 4.28 -10.93
N ALA A 243 1.12 4.34 -11.39
CA ALA A 243 0.00 4.98 -10.68
C ALA A 243 -0.67 4.06 -9.63
N GLY A 244 -0.18 2.83 -9.46
CA GLY A 244 -0.66 1.85 -8.50
C GLY A 244 -1.78 0.94 -9.03
N ALA A 245 -2.10 -0.10 -8.27
CA ALA A 245 -3.02 -1.19 -8.65
C ALA A 245 -4.42 -0.75 -9.09
N VAL A 246 -4.88 0.42 -8.65
CA VAL A 246 -6.19 0.97 -9.05
C VAL A 246 -6.07 1.91 -10.24
N ASN A 247 -5.14 2.87 -10.19
CA ASN A 247 -5.10 3.94 -11.19
C ASN A 247 -4.34 3.55 -12.46
N THR A 248 -3.37 2.64 -12.41
CA THR A 248 -2.66 2.14 -13.60
C THR A 248 -3.60 1.42 -14.56
N PRO A 249 -4.37 0.38 -14.16
CA PRO A 249 -5.32 -0.25 -15.09
C PRO A 249 -6.39 0.73 -15.58
N ALA A 250 -6.89 1.62 -14.73
CA ALA A 250 -7.86 2.65 -15.14
C ALA A 250 -7.29 3.62 -16.18
N LEU A 251 -6.02 4.04 -16.04
CA LEU A 251 -5.31 4.83 -17.03
C LEU A 251 -5.24 4.10 -18.37
N LEU A 252 -4.86 2.82 -18.37
CA LEU A 252 -4.76 2.03 -19.60
C LEU A 252 -6.12 1.85 -20.28
N MET A 253 -7.20 1.63 -19.51
CA MET A 253 -8.57 1.54 -20.04
C MET A 253 -9.01 2.85 -20.71
N ARG A 254 -8.77 4.00 -20.07
CA ARG A 254 -9.07 5.32 -20.65
C ARG A 254 -8.27 5.62 -21.92
N SER A 255 -7.11 4.96 -22.07
CA SER A 255 -6.17 5.19 -23.17
C SER A 255 -6.52 4.47 -24.47
N ARG A 256 -7.42 3.47 -24.44
CA ARG A 256 -7.87 2.71 -25.63
C ARG A 256 -6.70 2.27 -26.51
N LEU A 257 -5.77 1.50 -25.93
CA LEU A 257 -4.55 1.03 -26.59
C LEU A 257 -4.88 0.27 -27.90
N PRO A 258 -3.98 0.28 -28.91
CA PRO A 258 -4.22 -0.34 -30.22
C PRO A 258 -4.12 -1.87 -30.21
N THR A 259 -4.23 -2.50 -29.04
CA THR A 259 -4.04 -3.93 -28.80
C THR A 259 -5.13 -4.42 -27.87
N ARG A 260 -5.48 -5.70 -27.98
CA ARG A 260 -6.50 -6.33 -27.14
C ARG A 260 -5.83 -6.91 -25.90
N LEU A 261 -6.28 -6.46 -24.72
CA LEU A 261 -5.80 -6.92 -23.42
C LEU A 261 -6.99 -7.43 -22.60
N PRO A 262 -7.49 -8.66 -22.84
CA PRO A 262 -8.66 -9.21 -22.16
C PRO A 262 -8.51 -9.27 -20.63
N ARG A 263 -7.28 -9.29 -20.11
CA ARG A 263 -6.98 -9.35 -18.68
C ARG A 263 -6.80 -7.97 -18.02
N LEU A 264 -6.93 -6.87 -18.77
CA LEU A 264 -6.78 -5.53 -18.23
C LEU A 264 -7.84 -5.24 -17.15
N GLY A 265 -7.37 -4.92 -15.94
CA GLY A 265 -8.19 -4.72 -14.76
C GLY A 265 -8.53 -5.99 -13.98
N HIS A 266 -8.33 -7.18 -14.55
CA HIS A 266 -8.56 -8.45 -13.87
C HIS A 266 -7.39 -8.84 -12.97
N GLY A 267 -7.64 -9.73 -12.02
CA GLY A 267 -6.62 -10.17 -11.07
C GLY A 267 -6.35 -9.15 -9.98
N PHE A 268 -7.29 -8.21 -9.75
CA PHE A 268 -7.18 -7.34 -8.59
C PHE A 268 -7.27 -8.18 -7.32
N THR A 269 -6.29 -8.00 -6.44
CA THR A 269 -6.24 -8.66 -5.13
C THR A 269 -5.68 -7.67 -4.11
N CYS A 270 -5.84 -7.96 -2.83
CA CYS A 270 -5.30 -7.14 -1.75
C CYS A 270 -5.17 -7.96 -0.47
N HIS A 271 -4.76 -7.31 0.62
CA HIS A 271 -4.93 -7.86 1.96
C HIS A 271 -6.09 -7.16 2.67
N PRO A 272 -7.28 -7.78 2.72
CA PRO A 272 -8.35 -7.29 3.57
C PRO A 272 -7.94 -7.35 5.04
N ALA A 273 -8.18 -6.26 5.76
CA ALA A 273 -7.69 -6.11 7.11
C ALA A 273 -8.73 -5.57 8.08
N LEU A 274 -8.65 -6.07 9.33
CA LEU A 274 -9.43 -5.62 10.48
C LEU A 274 -8.51 -5.01 11.53
N ILE A 275 -8.93 -3.87 12.07
CA ILE A 275 -8.28 -3.29 13.26
C ILE A 275 -9.09 -3.75 14.47
N LEU A 276 -8.48 -4.60 15.28
CA LEU A 276 -9.06 -5.07 16.53
C LEU A 276 -8.46 -4.31 17.68
N VAL A 277 -9.30 -3.99 18.67
CA VAL A 277 -8.87 -3.23 19.84
C VAL A 277 -9.30 -3.93 21.12
N ALA A 278 -8.47 -3.82 22.15
CA ALA A 278 -8.76 -4.36 23.47
C ALA A 278 -8.38 -3.36 24.55
N GLU A 279 -9.23 -3.24 25.57
CA GLU A 279 -9.02 -2.32 26.68
C GLU A 279 -8.27 -3.00 27.82
N HIS A 280 -7.22 -2.33 28.30
CA HIS A 280 -6.50 -2.65 29.53
C HIS A 280 -6.98 -1.79 30.70
N GLU A 281 -6.66 -2.18 31.94
CA GLU A 281 -7.03 -1.40 33.14
C GLU A 281 -6.26 -0.08 33.25
N HIS A 282 -5.00 -0.07 32.80
CA HIS A 282 -4.10 1.07 32.86
C HIS A 282 -3.88 1.69 31.48
N THR A 283 -3.44 2.95 31.45
CA THR A 283 -2.99 3.62 30.22
C THR A 283 -1.78 2.91 29.67
N ILE A 284 -1.76 2.70 28.35
CA ILE A 284 -0.61 2.14 27.64
C ILE A 284 -0.02 3.17 26.67
N SER A 285 1.25 3.03 26.36
CA SER A 285 2.05 3.90 25.49
C SER A 285 1.83 3.66 23.98
N ASN A 286 0.63 3.24 23.56
CA ASN A 286 0.33 2.91 22.15
C ASN A 286 0.61 4.08 21.17
N PHE A 287 0.46 5.32 21.64
CA PHE A 287 0.63 6.56 20.87
C PHE A 287 2.07 7.10 20.85
N VAL A 288 3.02 6.40 21.48
CA VAL A 288 4.46 6.72 21.45
C VAL A 288 5.21 5.52 20.88
N GLY A 289 6.35 5.76 20.21
CA GLY A 289 7.15 4.69 19.60
C GLY A 289 6.71 4.36 18.17
N HIS A 290 7.15 3.20 17.68
CA HIS A 290 6.79 2.71 16.35
C HIS A 290 5.48 1.88 16.41
N PRO A 291 4.49 2.15 15.56
CA PRO A 291 3.15 1.57 15.72
C PRO A 291 3.10 0.08 15.34
N LYS A 292 4.00 -0.40 14.49
CA LYS A 292 3.96 -1.74 13.88
C LYS A 292 5.34 -2.40 13.91
N SER A 293 5.69 -3.03 15.02
CA SER A 293 7.05 -3.55 15.24
C SER A 293 7.13 -5.07 15.31
N TYR A 294 6.02 -5.79 15.50
CA TYR A 294 5.98 -7.26 15.50
C TYR A 294 4.83 -7.82 14.65
N TYR A 295 5.00 -9.05 14.19
CA TYR A 295 4.00 -9.86 13.50
C TYR A 295 4.05 -11.33 13.91
N LEU A 296 2.99 -12.05 13.56
CA LEU A 296 2.82 -13.49 13.70
C LEU A 296 2.21 -14.02 12.40
N ASP A 297 2.95 -14.87 11.70
CA ASP A 297 2.60 -15.44 10.39
C ASP A 297 2.45 -16.98 10.41
N GLU A 298 2.51 -17.61 11.59
CA GLU A 298 2.33 -19.06 11.80
C GLU A 298 1.05 -19.61 11.14
N PHE A 299 0.03 -18.75 10.98
CA PHE A 299 -1.28 -19.12 10.45
C PHE A 299 -1.46 -18.88 8.95
N VAL A 300 -0.44 -18.43 8.22
CA VAL A 300 -0.56 -18.12 6.78
C VAL A 300 -0.94 -19.37 5.99
N GLU A 301 -0.21 -20.46 6.14
CA GLU A 301 -0.44 -21.68 5.34
C GLU A 301 -1.64 -22.49 5.81
N SER A 302 -1.95 -22.47 7.12
CA SER A 302 -3.02 -23.28 7.71
C SER A 302 -4.38 -22.58 7.71
N GLU A 303 -4.41 -21.27 7.93
CA GLU A 303 -5.65 -20.50 8.15
C GLU A 303 -5.77 -19.21 7.32
N GLY A 304 -4.73 -18.84 6.55
CA GLY A 304 -4.78 -17.74 5.58
C GLY A 304 -4.76 -16.33 6.17
N PHE A 305 -4.14 -16.12 7.34
CA PHE A 305 -4.01 -14.77 7.91
C PHE A 305 -2.67 -14.52 8.61
N ILE A 306 -2.34 -13.24 8.72
CA ILE A 306 -1.21 -12.69 9.50
C ILE A 306 -1.77 -11.75 10.56
N LEU A 307 -1.16 -11.78 11.75
CA LEU A 307 -1.41 -10.78 12.78
C LEU A 307 -0.24 -9.82 12.88
N GLU A 308 -0.54 -8.52 12.92
CA GLU A 308 0.47 -7.48 13.05
C GLU A 308 0.12 -6.56 14.22
N THR A 309 1.13 -6.13 14.94
CA THR A 309 0.99 -4.95 15.80
C THR A 309 0.59 -3.73 14.97
N CYS A 310 -0.30 -2.90 15.52
CA CYS A 310 -0.61 -1.60 14.92
C CYS A 310 -0.95 -0.57 15.99
N MET A 311 -1.00 0.68 15.57
CA MET A 311 -1.71 1.73 16.30
C MET A 311 -2.31 2.70 15.27
N TYR A 312 -3.55 3.08 15.52
CA TYR A 312 -4.28 4.05 14.72
C TYR A 312 -4.87 5.14 15.62
N PHE A 313 -5.11 6.30 15.03
CA PHE A 313 -5.54 7.50 15.75
C PHE A 313 -7.05 7.48 16.05
N PRO A 314 -7.58 8.43 16.84
CA PRO A 314 -8.96 8.39 17.30
C PRO A 314 -10.01 8.30 16.17
N PHE A 315 -9.85 9.01 15.05
CA PHE A 315 -10.87 8.95 13.98
C PHE A 315 -10.84 7.59 13.26
N THR A 316 -9.66 7.10 12.89
CA THR A 316 -9.51 5.78 12.26
C THR A 316 -9.98 4.65 13.18
N THR A 317 -9.69 4.76 14.48
CA THR A 317 -10.16 3.79 15.48
C THR A 317 -11.67 3.84 15.63
N ALA A 318 -12.27 5.03 15.74
CA ALA A 318 -13.72 5.20 15.79
C ALA A 318 -14.41 4.60 14.57
N LYS A 319 -13.82 4.78 13.37
CA LYS A 319 -14.32 4.18 12.13
C LYS A 319 -14.21 2.64 12.11
N SER A 320 -13.23 2.08 12.80
CA SER A 320 -12.95 0.62 12.78
C SER A 320 -13.81 -0.18 13.75
N LEU A 321 -14.36 0.48 14.77
CA LEU A 321 -15.28 -0.13 15.72
C LEU A 321 -16.66 -0.40 15.08
N ARG A 322 -17.11 -1.66 15.12
CA ARG A 322 -18.46 -2.05 14.74
C ARG A 322 -19.45 -1.63 15.83
N GLY A 323 -20.55 -1.00 15.43
CA GLY A 323 -21.62 -0.54 16.32
C GLY A 323 -21.66 0.97 16.49
N PHE A 324 -22.61 1.46 17.28
CA PHE A 324 -22.84 2.90 17.50
C PHE A 324 -23.36 3.16 18.93
N GLY A 325 -23.40 4.43 19.33
CA GLY A 325 -23.99 4.85 20.59
C GLY A 325 -23.08 4.59 21.81
N ALA A 326 -23.68 4.17 22.92
CA ALA A 326 -22.98 4.03 24.20
C ALA A 326 -21.83 3.02 24.17
N PRO A 327 -21.97 1.78 23.64
CA PRO A 327 -20.88 0.81 23.60
C PRO A 327 -19.67 1.30 22.79
N HIS A 328 -19.93 1.96 21.66
CA HIS A 328 -18.88 2.59 20.84
C HIS A 328 -18.17 3.72 21.61
N SER A 329 -18.96 4.61 22.22
CA SER A 329 -18.45 5.73 23.02
C SER A 329 -17.60 5.26 24.21
N GLU A 330 -17.93 4.12 24.82
CA GLU A 330 -17.15 3.54 25.92
C GLU A 330 -15.75 3.10 25.47
N PHE A 331 -15.61 2.44 24.31
CA PHE A 331 -14.30 2.13 23.75
C PHE A 331 -13.51 3.40 23.45
N MET A 332 -14.16 4.40 22.83
CA MET A 332 -13.48 5.66 22.51
C MET A 332 -13.05 6.45 23.74
N ARG A 333 -13.79 6.40 24.86
CA ARG A 333 -13.34 6.97 26.15
C ARG A 333 -12.15 6.21 26.76
N ALA A 334 -11.99 4.94 26.40
CA ALA A 334 -10.89 4.10 26.83
C ALA A 334 -9.66 4.19 25.90
N PHE A 335 -9.66 5.07 24.88
CA PHE A 335 -8.62 5.15 23.85
C PHE A 335 -7.16 5.08 24.38
N PRO A 336 -6.77 5.79 25.46
CA PRO A 336 -5.41 5.70 26.01
C PRO A 336 -5.03 4.32 26.59
N ARG A 337 -6.00 3.43 26.78
CA ARG A 337 -5.86 2.07 27.32
C ARG A 337 -6.08 0.99 26.24
N LEU A 338 -6.22 1.37 24.97
CA LEU A 338 -6.51 0.42 23.90
C LEU A 338 -5.23 -0.16 23.29
N GLN A 339 -5.03 -1.46 23.44
CA GLN A 339 -4.10 -2.21 22.60
C GLN A 339 -4.77 -2.50 21.25
N MET A 340 -3.98 -2.58 20.18
CA MET A 340 -4.48 -2.86 18.83
C MET A 340 -3.66 -3.94 18.11
N ILE A 341 -4.38 -4.82 17.42
CA ILE A 341 -3.85 -5.85 16.53
C ILE A 341 -4.54 -5.67 15.18
N LEU A 342 -3.75 -5.68 14.12
CA LEU A 342 -4.23 -5.71 12.75
C LEU A 342 -4.28 -7.17 12.30
N VAL A 343 -5.45 -7.63 11.89
CA VAL A 343 -5.60 -8.90 11.18
C VAL A 343 -5.48 -8.60 9.69
N LEU A 344 -4.64 -9.33 8.97
CA LEU A 344 -4.61 -9.31 7.50
C LEU A 344 -4.97 -10.71 6.99
N ALA A 345 -6.01 -10.82 6.17
CA ALA A 345 -6.27 -12.03 5.42
C ALA A 345 -5.38 -12.07 4.17
N CYS A 346 -4.71 -13.19 3.95
CA CYS A 346 -4.02 -13.52 2.71
C CYS A 346 -5.09 -13.90 1.67
N ASP A 347 -5.26 -13.05 0.66
CA ASP A 347 -6.23 -13.27 -0.42
C ASP A 347 -5.53 -13.80 -1.65
N HIS A 348 -6.27 -14.47 -2.53
CA HIS A 348 -5.79 -14.90 -3.84
C HIS A 348 -6.63 -14.26 -4.94
N VAL A 349 -6.15 -14.29 -6.18
CA VAL A 349 -6.92 -13.79 -7.31
C VAL A 349 -8.24 -14.54 -7.45
N ASP A 350 -9.32 -13.76 -7.41
CA ASP A 350 -10.67 -14.21 -7.74
C ASP A 350 -11.12 -13.64 -9.11
N PRO A 351 -11.77 -14.43 -9.98
CA PRO A 351 -12.27 -13.94 -11.27
C PRO A 351 -13.29 -12.79 -11.18
N GLY A 352 -14.02 -12.69 -10.07
CA GLY A 352 -14.96 -11.60 -9.77
C GLY A 352 -14.27 -10.29 -9.40
N ASN A 353 -13.05 -10.35 -8.89
CA ASN A 353 -12.28 -9.20 -8.43
C ASN A 353 -11.57 -8.51 -9.61
N ARG A 354 -11.85 -7.22 -9.78
CA ARG A 354 -11.32 -6.43 -10.89
C ARG A 354 -11.43 -4.94 -10.66
N VAL A 355 -10.60 -4.19 -11.36
CA VAL A 355 -10.76 -2.75 -11.58
C VAL A 355 -11.52 -2.54 -12.89
N THR A 356 -12.45 -1.60 -12.93
CA THR A 356 -13.06 -1.06 -14.14
C THR A 356 -13.04 0.46 -14.12
N ILE A 357 -13.61 1.12 -15.13
CA ILE A 357 -13.88 2.56 -15.10
C ILE A 357 -15.39 2.82 -15.27
N ASP A 358 -15.90 3.87 -14.62
CA ASP A 358 -17.26 4.34 -14.83
C ASP A 358 -17.40 5.18 -16.11
N SER A 359 -18.59 5.73 -16.37
CA SER A 359 -18.86 6.57 -17.55
C SER A 359 -18.07 7.89 -17.57
N ALA A 360 -17.60 8.36 -16.41
CA ALA A 360 -16.71 9.51 -16.27
C ALA A 360 -15.22 9.13 -16.35
N GLY A 361 -14.90 7.84 -16.48
CA GLY A 361 -13.53 7.33 -16.53
C GLY A 361 -12.88 7.15 -15.16
N ARG A 362 -13.62 7.31 -14.06
CA ARG A 362 -13.11 7.13 -12.70
C ARG A 362 -12.95 5.63 -12.40
N PRO A 363 -11.88 5.23 -11.67
CA PRO A 363 -11.69 3.84 -11.31
C PRO A 363 -12.83 3.34 -10.41
N VAL A 364 -13.24 2.10 -10.62
CA VAL A 364 -14.22 1.38 -9.79
C VAL A 364 -13.61 0.02 -9.45
N VAL A 365 -13.48 -0.27 -8.16
CA VAL A 365 -12.91 -1.54 -7.68
C VAL A 365 -14.04 -2.48 -7.30
N HIS A 366 -14.16 -3.59 -8.01
CA HIS A 366 -15.07 -4.69 -7.68
C HIS A 366 -14.30 -5.70 -6.86
N TYR A 367 -14.78 -5.98 -5.65
CA TYR A 367 -14.15 -6.91 -4.74
C TYR A 367 -15.22 -7.77 -4.07
N GLN A 368 -14.98 -9.08 -4.00
CA GLN A 368 -15.81 -10.06 -3.35
C GLN A 368 -14.99 -10.75 -2.27
N PHE A 369 -15.53 -10.76 -1.05
CA PHE A 369 -14.97 -11.56 0.03
C PHE A 369 -15.26 -13.04 -0.23
N THR A 370 -14.23 -13.79 -0.63
CA THR A 370 -14.30 -15.24 -0.79
C THR A 370 -14.61 -15.92 0.56
N PRO A 371 -15.18 -17.13 0.57
CA PRO A 371 -15.36 -17.89 1.81
C PRO A 371 -14.07 -18.01 2.63
N GLU A 372 -12.94 -18.22 1.96
CA GLU A 372 -11.60 -18.38 2.54
C GLU A 372 -11.16 -17.11 3.26
N VAL A 373 -11.31 -15.94 2.63
CA VAL A 373 -11.02 -14.64 3.25
C VAL A 373 -11.92 -14.38 4.46
N ARG A 374 -13.23 -14.68 4.37
CA ARG A 374 -14.15 -14.50 5.51
C ARG A 374 -13.74 -15.38 6.69
N LYS A 375 -13.36 -16.62 6.42
CA LYS A 375 -12.85 -17.56 7.42
C LYS A 375 -11.57 -17.04 8.05
N ALA A 376 -10.60 -16.60 7.25
CA ALA A 376 -9.34 -16.04 7.71
C ALA A 376 -9.54 -14.82 8.62
N LEU A 377 -10.43 -13.89 8.25
CA LEU A 377 -10.75 -12.72 9.08
C LEU A 377 -11.41 -13.10 10.41
N ALA A 378 -12.32 -14.07 10.41
CA ALA A 378 -12.97 -14.55 11.64
C ALA A 378 -11.97 -15.27 12.56
N ARG A 379 -11.12 -16.13 12.00
CA ARG A 379 -10.08 -16.85 12.73
C ARG A 379 -8.97 -15.94 13.25
N GLY A 380 -8.56 -14.95 12.47
CA GLY A 380 -7.65 -13.90 12.93
C GLY A 380 -8.27 -13.07 14.05
N THR A 381 -9.58 -12.83 14.02
CA THR A 381 -10.30 -12.18 15.13
C THR A 381 -10.28 -13.02 16.41
N LEU A 382 -10.57 -14.32 16.30
CA LEU A 382 -10.50 -15.26 17.42
C LEU A 382 -9.09 -15.30 18.03
N THR A 383 -8.07 -15.45 17.20
CA THR A 383 -6.67 -15.56 17.65
C THR A 383 -6.20 -14.26 18.29
N SER A 384 -6.55 -13.11 17.71
CA SER A 384 -6.25 -11.79 18.29
C SER A 384 -6.92 -11.61 19.65
N ALA A 385 -8.20 -12.02 19.79
CA ALA A 385 -8.91 -11.95 21.06
C ALA A 385 -8.23 -12.80 22.14
N ARG A 386 -7.77 -14.01 21.81
CA ARG A 386 -6.97 -14.85 22.72
C ARG A 386 -5.67 -14.15 23.13
N ILE A 387 -4.93 -13.56 22.19
CA ILE A 387 -3.69 -12.83 22.46
C ILE A 387 -3.96 -11.64 23.40
N PHE A 388 -5.02 -10.87 23.17
CA PHE A 388 -5.41 -9.76 24.04
C PHE A 388 -5.71 -10.21 25.47
N PHE A 389 -6.51 -11.26 25.66
CA PHE A 389 -6.82 -11.77 27.00
C PHE A 389 -5.59 -12.37 27.68
N ALA A 390 -4.75 -13.10 26.93
CA ALA A 390 -3.47 -13.60 27.45
C ALA A 390 -2.55 -12.45 27.90
N ALA A 391 -2.59 -11.31 27.20
CA ALA A 391 -1.89 -10.08 27.56
C ALA A 391 -2.55 -9.28 28.71
N GLY A 392 -3.69 -9.73 29.23
CA GLY A 392 -4.37 -9.11 30.38
C GLY A 392 -5.46 -8.09 30.02
N ALA A 393 -5.97 -8.08 28.79
CA ALA A 393 -7.07 -7.20 28.42
C ALA A 393 -8.36 -7.55 29.19
N ARG A 394 -9.12 -6.51 29.57
CA ARG A 394 -10.41 -6.62 30.27
C ARG A 394 -11.57 -6.90 29.34
N ARG A 395 -11.55 -6.29 28.15
CA ARG A 395 -12.55 -6.49 27.10
C ARG A 395 -11.95 -6.29 25.71
N VAL A 396 -12.50 -7.00 24.73
CA VAL A 396 -12.03 -7.00 23.34
C VAL A 396 -13.17 -6.65 22.40
N HIS A 397 -12.92 -5.77 21.42
CA HIS A 397 -13.84 -5.53 20.31
C HIS A 397 -13.74 -6.69 19.30
N VAL A 398 -14.86 -7.39 19.09
CA VAL A 398 -14.95 -8.60 18.24
C VAL A 398 -16.00 -8.38 17.13
N PRO A 399 -15.62 -7.79 15.99
CA PRO A 399 -16.59 -7.34 14.99
C PRO A 399 -17.25 -8.49 14.21
N ALA A 400 -16.68 -9.69 14.19
CA ALA A 400 -17.21 -10.88 13.52
C ALA A 400 -17.81 -11.88 14.53
N ALA A 401 -18.63 -11.40 15.47
CA ALA A 401 -19.22 -12.21 16.54
C ALA A 401 -20.73 -12.01 16.73
N THR A 402 -21.34 -12.82 17.59
CA THR A 402 -22.77 -12.72 17.99
C THR A 402 -23.12 -11.37 18.58
N HIS A 403 -22.15 -10.71 19.21
CA HIS A 403 -22.20 -9.35 19.74
C HIS A 403 -20.81 -8.71 19.57
N THR A 404 -20.67 -7.39 19.78
CA THR A 404 -19.48 -6.63 19.33
C THR A 404 -18.32 -6.59 20.33
N THR A 405 -18.49 -7.14 21.53
CA THR A 405 -17.53 -6.98 22.64
C THR A 405 -17.48 -8.25 23.49
N ALA A 406 -16.31 -8.86 23.65
CA ALA A 406 -16.13 -9.99 24.56
C ALA A 406 -15.49 -9.55 25.88
N GLY A 407 -15.99 -10.08 27.00
CA GLY A 407 -15.39 -9.93 28.33
C GLY A 407 -14.44 -11.07 28.69
N GLN A 408 -13.72 -10.93 29.81
CA GLN A 408 -12.78 -11.97 30.28
C GLN A 408 -13.49 -13.27 30.68
N GLU A 409 -14.75 -13.18 31.11
CA GLU A 409 -15.65 -14.31 31.39
C GLU A 409 -16.01 -15.15 30.14
N GLU A 410 -15.75 -14.63 28.94
CA GLU A 410 -15.96 -15.32 27.66
C GLU A 410 -14.66 -15.81 27.03
N ALA A 411 -13.49 -15.51 27.62
CA ALA A 411 -12.18 -15.79 27.05
C ALA A 411 -11.97 -17.28 26.70
N GLU A 412 -12.51 -18.20 27.50
CA GLU A 412 -12.41 -19.65 27.28
C GLU A 412 -13.43 -20.19 26.26
N ARG A 413 -14.41 -19.38 25.84
CA ARG A 413 -15.51 -19.78 24.95
C ARG A 413 -15.65 -18.88 23.73
N LEU A 414 -14.56 -18.22 23.33
CA LEU A 414 -14.56 -17.30 22.19
C LEU A 414 -14.99 -17.96 20.87
N GLU A 415 -14.76 -19.26 20.71
CA GLU A 415 -15.19 -20.05 19.54
C GLU A 415 -16.71 -20.21 19.45
N GLU A 416 -17.44 -20.09 20.57
CA GLU A 416 -18.90 -20.13 20.57
C GLU A 416 -19.51 -18.83 20.02
N ILE A 417 -18.76 -17.73 20.07
CA ILE A 417 -19.26 -16.38 19.74
C ILE A 417 -18.64 -15.77 18.48
N ILE A 418 -17.38 -16.10 18.13
CA ILE A 418 -16.69 -15.64 16.93
C ILE A 418 -16.75 -16.73 15.86
N ASP A 419 -17.39 -16.43 14.73
CA ASP A 419 -17.55 -17.37 13.62
C ASP A 419 -17.73 -16.61 12.29
N GLU A 420 -17.30 -17.22 11.19
CA GLU A 420 -17.41 -16.62 9.84
C GLU A 420 -18.86 -16.27 9.45
N ARG A 421 -19.86 -16.99 9.96
CA ARG A 421 -21.28 -16.72 9.69
C ARG A 421 -21.74 -15.37 10.25
N HIS A 422 -20.98 -14.80 11.19
CA HIS A 422 -21.24 -13.49 11.77
C HIS A 422 -20.53 -12.36 11.00
N PHE A 423 -19.63 -12.68 10.08
CA PHE A 423 -19.06 -11.71 9.15
C PHE A 423 -20.11 -11.29 8.12
N ARG A 424 -20.45 -10.01 8.11
CA ARG A 424 -21.38 -9.41 7.14
C ARG A 424 -20.65 -8.31 6.37
N PRO A 425 -20.47 -8.43 5.04
CA PRO A 425 -19.93 -7.35 4.21
C PRO A 425 -20.69 -6.04 4.47
N GLY A 426 -19.96 -4.94 4.66
CA GLY A 426 -20.52 -3.62 5.03
C GLY A 426 -21.02 -3.50 6.49
N GLY A 427 -21.17 -4.61 7.21
CA GLY A 427 -21.47 -4.62 8.65
C GLY A 427 -20.22 -4.69 9.54
N VAL A 428 -19.07 -5.01 8.95
CA VAL A 428 -17.74 -5.03 9.58
C VAL A 428 -16.85 -4.03 8.83
N SER A 429 -16.10 -3.23 9.59
CA SER A 429 -15.20 -2.22 9.01
C SER A 429 -13.93 -2.90 8.50
N VAL A 430 -13.88 -3.19 7.19
CA VAL A 430 -12.72 -3.78 6.52
C VAL A 430 -11.99 -2.71 5.71
N SER A 431 -10.66 -2.77 5.73
CA SER A 431 -9.82 -1.90 4.91
C SER A 431 -8.71 -2.67 4.21
N ALA A 432 -8.18 -2.15 3.12
CA ALA A 432 -7.02 -2.70 2.44
C ALA A 432 -6.04 -1.60 2.01
N ALA A 433 -4.75 -1.81 2.28
CA ALA A 433 -3.67 -0.91 1.87
C ALA A 433 -2.67 -1.58 0.90
N HIS A 434 -2.61 -2.92 0.89
CA HIS A 434 -1.73 -3.70 0.02
C HIS A 434 -2.44 -4.04 -1.30
N LEU A 435 -2.85 -3.02 -2.06
CA LEU A 435 -3.60 -3.20 -3.32
C LEU A 435 -2.68 -3.67 -4.45
N GLN A 436 -3.09 -4.71 -5.17
CA GLN A 436 -2.24 -5.45 -6.12
C GLN A 436 -3.04 -5.88 -7.36
N GLY A 437 -2.31 -6.22 -8.43
CA GLY A 437 -2.89 -6.75 -9.66
C GLY A 437 -3.64 -5.73 -10.54
N GLY A 438 -4.31 -6.23 -11.58
CA GLY A 438 -4.98 -5.41 -12.61
C GLY A 438 -4.15 -5.17 -13.87
N CYS A 439 -2.82 -5.29 -13.81
CA CYS A 439 -1.91 -5.28 -14.96
C CYS A 439 -0.86 -6.40 -14.88
N GLY A 440 -1.29 -7.58 -14.39
CA GLY A 440 -0.41 -8.70 -14.06
C GLY A 440 0.55 -9.10 -15.18
N MET A 441 1.73 -9.56 -14.76
CA MET A 441 2.75 -10.15 -15.64
C MET A 441 2.36 -11.56 -16.07
N GLY A 442 2.70 -11.93 -17.29
CA GLY A 442 2.53 -13.29 -17.81
C GLY A 442 3.24 -13.49 -19.14
N LEU A 443 2.78 -14.48 -19.92
CA LEU A 443 3.44 -14.90 -21.15
C LEU A 443 2.89 -14.21 -22.39
N THR A 444 1.56 -14.02 -22.46
CA THR A 444 0.87 -13.55 -23.66
C THR A 444 -0.20 -12.51 -23.36
N ALA A 445 -0.62 -11.77 -24.38
CA ALA A 445 -1.72 -10.80 -24.24
C ALA A 445 -3.05 -11.44 -23.79
N ASP A 446 -3.24 -12.75 -24.00
CA ASP A 446 -4.47 -13.45 -23.64
C ASP A 446 -4.52 -13.82 -22.16
N ASP A 447 -3.36 -14.08 -21.53
CA ASP A 447 -3.25 -14.49 -20.12
C ASP A 447 -2.84 -13.35 -19.17
N SER A 448 -2.30 -12.25 -19.70
CA SER A 448 -1.74 -11.15 -18.92
C SER A 448 -1.85 -9.80 -19.62
N VAL A 449 -1.48 -8.73 -18.91
CA VAL A 449 -1.42 -7.37 -19.48
C VAL A 449 0.00 -7.01 -19.92
N THR A 450 0.97 -7.53 -19.18
CA THR A 450 2.39 -7.25 -19.40
C THR A 450 3.21 -8.52 -19.53
N ASP A 451 4.36 -8.44 -20.20
CA ASP A 451 5.37 -9.48 -20.14
C ASP A 451 6.07 -9.49 -18.75
N SER A 452 7.01 -10.42 -18.55
CA SER A 452 7.75 -10.55 -17.28
C SER A 452 8.73 -9.41 -16.96
N TYR A 453 8.82 -8.39 -17.81
CA TYR A 453 9.56 -7.15 -17.59
C TYR A 453 8.63 -5.94 -17.53
N GLY A 454 7.32 -6.15 -17.37
CA GLY A 454 6.32 -5.10 -17.24
C GLY A 454 6.01 -4.37 -18.55
N ARG A 455 6.48 -4.82 -19.71
CA ARG A 455 6.12 -4.21 -21.00
C ARG A 455 4.70 -4.61 -21.37
N VAL A 456 3.87 -3.64 -21.73
CA VAL A 456 2.49 -3.91 -22.14
C VAL A 456 2.47 -4.65 -23.48
N HIS A 457 1.76 -5.78 -23.55
CA HIS A 457 1.71 -6.63 -24.75
C HIS A 457 1.22 -5.85 -25.97
N GLY A 458 1.98 -5.88 -27.07
CA GLY A 458 1.65 -5.16 -28.30
C GLY A 458 1.88 -3.65 -28.27
N VAL A 459 2.45 -3.09 -27.18
CA VAL A 459 2.78 -1.66 -27.08
C VAL A 459 4.25 -1.48 -26.66
N PRO A 460 5.22 -1.51 -27.61
CA PRO A 460 6.65 -1.61 -27.28
C PRO A 460 7.22 -0.45 -26.45
N TRP A 461 6.54 0.70 -26.44
CA TRP A 461 6.98 1.92 -25.76
C TRP A 461 6.32 2.13 -24.38
N LEU A 462 5.45 1.22 -23.94
CA LEU A 462 4.69 1.37 -22.71
C LEU A 462 5.02 0.25 -21.72
N PHE A 463 5.38 0.64 -20.50
CA PHE A 463 5.71 -0.26 -19.40
C PHE A 463 4.85 0.05 -18.18
N VAL A 464 4.74 -0.93 -17.29
CA VAL A 464 4.14 -0.83 -15.96
C VAL A 464 5.20 -1.23 -14.95
N ALA A 465 5.29 -0.52 -13.83
CA ALA A 465 6.30 -0.77 -12.80
C ALA A 465 5.77 -0.48 -11.39
N ASP A 466 4.59 -0.98 -11.05
CA ASP A 466 4.00 -0.85 -9.72
C ASP A 466 3.32 -2.18 -9.28
N ALA A 467 2.59 -2.14 -8.16
CA ALA A 467 1.91 -3.31 -7.59
C ALA A 467 0.88 -3.96 -8.52
N SER A 468 0.45 -3.29 -9.60
CA SER A 468 -0.45 -3.87 -10.59
C SER A 468 0.18 -5.01 -11.39
N LEU A 469 1.52 -5.14 -11.38
CA LEU A 469 2.24 -6.24 -12.02
C LEU A 469 2.03 -7.60 -11.37
N PHE A 470 1.55 -7.64 -10.13
CA PHE A 470 1.49 -8.86 -9.35
C PHE A 470 0.41 -9.78 -9.96
N PRO A 471 0.75 -11.00 -10.40
CA PRO A 471 -0.20 -11.92 -10.99
C PRO A 471 -1.10 -12.58 -9.94
N ASP A 472 -0.63 -12.69 -8.70
CA ASP A 472 -1.39 -13.07 -7.51
C ASP A 472 -0.86 -12.30 -6.29
N ALA A 473 -1.57 -12.36 -5.16
CA ALA A 473 -1.18 -11.63 -3.98
C ALA A 473 0.20 -12.04 -3.49
N ILE A 474 1.00 -11.07 -3.07
CA ILE A 474 2.04 -11.34 -2.09
C ILE A 474 1.39 -11.45 -0.72
N GLU A 475 1.82 -12.36 0.14
CA GLU A 475 1.22 -12.58 1.47
C GLU A 475 1.67 -11.58 2.53
N ILE A 476 2.78 -10.89 2.27
CA ILE A 476 3.40 -9.94 3.20
C ILE A 476 3.31 -8.51 2.66
N ASN A 477 3.91 -7.55 3.38
CA ASN A 477 4.02 -6.19 2.87
C ASN A 477 4.72 -6.13 1.48
N PRO A 478 4.12 -5.48 0.45
CA PRO A 478 4.62 -5.54 -0.92
C PRO A 478 5.77 -4.56 -1.23
N TYR A 479 6.19 -3.70 -0.31
CA TYR A 479 7.04 -2.54 -0.60
C TYR A 479 8.35 -2.92 -1.30
N LEU A 480 9.14 -3.82 -0.71
CA LEU A 480 10.43 -4.22 -1.29
C LEU A 480 10.26 -4.99 -2.60
N THR A 481 9.21 -5.80 -2.72
CA THR A 481 8.91 -6.54 -3.95
C THR A 481 8.53 -5.59 -5.09
N ILE A 482 7.74 -4.54 -4.82
CA ILE A 482 7.44 -3.50 -5.82
C ILE A 482 8.73 -2.82 -6.29
N MET A 483 9.63 -2.47 -5.38
CA MET A 483 10.91 -1.86 -5.75
C MET A 483 11.78 -2.81 -6.57
N ALA A 484 11.85 -4.09 -6.20
CA ALA A 484 12.60 -5.11 -6.93
C ALA A 484 12.08 -5.29 -8.37
N LEU A 485 10.76 -5.35 -8.56
CA LEU A 485 10.16 -5.43 -9.90
C LEU A 485 10.35 -4.14 -10.69
N ALA A 486 10.23 -2.98 -10.05
CA ALA A 486 10.48 -1.69 -10.69
C ALA A 486 11.93 -1.53 -11.18
N ASP A 487 12.91 -1.98 -10.39
CA ASP A 487 14.33 -2.06 -10.79
C ASP A 487 14.55 -3.02 -11.97
N ARG A 488 13.81 -4.13 -12.01
CA ARG A 488 13.82 -5.05 -13.16
C ARG A 488 13.26 -4.40 -14.43
N VAL A 489 12.14 -3.68 -14.34
CA VAL A 489 11.55 -2.94 -15.46
C VAL A 489 12.53 -1.87 -15.96
N ALA A 490 13.11 -1.08 -15.06
CA ALA A 490 14.09 -0.06 -15.40
C ALA A 490 15.34 -0.64 -16.05
N GLN A 491 15.82 -1.81 -15.60
CA GLN A 491 16.92 -2.51 -16.26
C GLN A 491 16.59 -2.85 -17.72
N ARG A 492 15.38 -3.37 -18.00
CA ARG A 492 14.95 -3.68 -19.36
C ARG A 492 14.92 -2.42 -20.24
N ILE A 493 14.40 -1.31 -19.71
CA ILE A 493 14.38 -0.03 -20.43
C ILE A 493 15.80 0.46 -20.75
N ARG A 494 16.76 0.36 -19.81
CA ARG A 494 18.17 0.71 -20.06
C ARG A 494 18.81 -0.17 -21.14
N GLN A 495 18.56 -1.48 -21.10
CA GLN A 495 19.09 -2.42 -22.11
C GLN A 495 18.57 -2.11 -23.51
N ASP A 496 17.31 -1.70 -23.61
CA ASP A 496 16.65 -1.43 -24.88
C ASP A 496 16.71 0.06 -25.27
N ALA A 497 17.42 0.90 -24.50
CA ALA A 497 17.42 2.36 -24.66
C ALA A 497 17.83 2.80 -26.07
N GLY A 498 18.81 2.15 -26.70
CA GLY A 498 19.23 2.47 -28.07
C GLY A 498 18.12 2.28 -29.11
N THR A 499 17.22 1.31 -28.90
CA THR A 499 16.06 1.08 -29.79
C THR A 499 14.86 1.93 -29.39
N LEU A 500 14.65 2.14 -28.08
CA LEU A 500 13.49 2.86 -27.57
C LEU A 500 13.60 4.38 -27.71
N LEU A 501 14.81 4.91 -27.57
CA LEU A 501 15.10 6.35 -27.56
C LEU A 501 15.67 6.86 -28.89
N GLY A 502 16.10 5.95 -29.78
CA GLY A 502 16.65 6.25 -31.10
C GLY A 502 15.63 6.70 -32.14
#